data_AF-A0A7Y6YVU1-F1
#
_entry.id   AF-A0A7Y6YVU1-F1
#
_cell.length_a   1.000
_cell.length_b   1.000
_cell.length_c   1.000
_cell.angle_alpha   90.00
_cell.angle_beta   90.00
_cell.angle_gamma   90.00
#
_symmetry.space_group_name_H-M   'P 1'
#
loop_
_entity.id
_entity.type
_entity.pdbx_description
1 polymer ?
#
loop_
_entity_poly.entity_id
_entity_poly.type
_entity_poly.pdbx_seq_one_letter_code
_entity_poly.pdbx_strand_id
1 'polypeptide(L)'
;MNEIGQRFSEIRKNLGLTQREFSHQLSVSIGSIQGYERDQIPKGDVLQKLSDWGYDLNWFFTGLGDMKMSEEVRSVGFDRKIAWNVAFYLCKRTGATRDPEMFADTFMEIHDWMAQNNAKPEHERVPAETTAQIIDFAVQRMNAG
;
A
#
# COMPACT_ATOMS: atom_id res chain seq x y z
N MET A 1 16.77 -21.00 -2.97
CA MET A 1 15.38 -20.70 -2.58
C MET A 1 15.49 -19.60 -1.56
N ASN A 2 15.30 -18.34 -1.97
CA ASN A 2 15.48 -17.20 -1.06
C ASN A 2 14.15 -16.94 -0.36
N GLU A 3 14.11 -17.25 0.92
CA GLU A 3 12.92 -17.15 1.76
C GLU A 3 12.76 -15.69 2.27
N ILE A 4 11.55 -15.30 2.65
CA ILE A 4 11.19 -13.93 3.06
C ILE A 4 12.09 -13.43 4.21
N GLY A 5 12.45 -14.32 5.13
CA GLY A 5 13.31 -14.04 6.25
C GLY A 5 14.75 -13.69 5.87
N GLN A 6 15.26 -14.27 4.78
CA GLN A 6 16.58 -13.87 4.26
C GLN A 6 16.56 -12.42 3.78
N ARG A 7 15.54 -12.05 2.98
CA ARG A 7 15.39 -10.66 2.50
C ARG A 7 15.10 -9.67 3.62
N PHE A 8 14.37 -10.09 4.66
CA PHE A 8 14.19 -9.28 5.86
C PHE A 8 15.52 -9.03 6.59
N SER A 9 16.35 -10.07 6.71
CA SER A 9 17.71 -9.98 7.27
C SER A 9 18.62 -9.08 6.41
N GLU A 10 18.50 -9.15 5.08
CA GLU A 10 19.25 -8.31 4.15
C GLU A 10 18.92 -6.83 4.33
N ILE A 11 17.65 -6.45 4.45
CA ILE A 11 17.23 -5.07 4.76
C ILE A 11 17.92 -4.60 6.05
N ARG A 12 17.86 -5.38 7.12
CA ARG A 12 18.50 -5.00 8.39
C ARG A 12 20.01 -4.80 8.24
N LYS A 13 20.69 -5.73 7.54
CA LYS A 13 22.13 -5.67 7.28
C LYS A 13 22.50 -4.47 6.41
N ASN A 14 21.67 -4.13 5.42
CA ASN A 14 21.82 -2.95 4.59
C ASN A 14 21.78 -1.65 5.42
N LEU A 15 21.01 -1.62 6.51
CA LEU A 15 20.99 -0.51 7.48
C LEU A 15 22.15 -0.54 8.48
N GLY A 16 22.97 -1.60 8.49
CA GLY A 16 24.07 -1.77 9.45
C GLY A 16 23.61 -2.05 10.89
N LEU A 17 22.37 -2.52 11.08
CA LEU A 17 21.76 -2.63 12.41
C LEU A 17 21.85 -4.06 12.99
N THR A 18 21.98 -4.14 14.31
CA THR A 18 21.71 -5.37 15.07
C THR A 18 20.21 -5.67 15.11
N GLN A 19 19.83 -6.92 15.41
CA GLN A 19 18.41 -7.28 15.54
C GLN A 19 17.69 -6.45 16.62
N ARG A 20 18.40 -6.08 17.70
CA ARG A 20 17.85 -5.25 18.77
C ARG A 20 17.57 -3.83 18.27
N GLU A 21 18.54 -3.18 17.65
CA GLU A 21 18.35 -1.82 17.09
C GLU A 21 17.24 -1.81 16.05
N PHE A 22 17.18 -2.83 15.19
CA PHE A 22 16.12 -2.94 14.19
C PHE A 22 14.74 -3.13 14.81
N SER A 23 14.64 -3.89 15.91
CA SER A 23 13.39 -4.02 16.67
C SER A 23 12.91 -2.69 17.25
N HIS A 24 13.84 -1.83 17.70
CA HIS A 24 13.51 -0.49 18.19
C HIS A 24 13.00 0.41 17.06
N GLN A 25 13.67 0.41 15.91
CA GLN A 25 13.26 1.19 14.73
C GLN A 25 11.87 0.77 14.22
N LEU A 26 11.60 -0.53 14.16
CA LEU A 26 10.31 -1.06 13.75
C LEU A 26 9.24 -1.00 14.87
N SER A 27 9.62 -0.69 16.11
CA SER A 27 8.75 -0.67 17.29
C SER A 27 8.09 -2.02 17.57
N VAL A 28 8.84 -3.10 17.41
CA VAL A 28 8.39 -4.49 17.66
C VAL A 28 9.31 -5.17 18.67
N SER A 29 8.90 -6.35 19.16
CA SER A 29 9.78 -7.14 20.03
C SER A 29 10.97 -7.72 19.24
N ILE A 30 12.08 -7.96 19.92
CA ILE A 30 13.22 -8.68 19.33
C ILE A 30 12.83 -10.09 18.84
N GLY A 31 11.91 -10.76 19.54
CA GLY A 31 11.39 -12.06 19.14
C GLY A 31 10.61 -12.01 17.83
N SER A 32 9.93 -10.89 17.55
CA SER A 32 9.27 -10.65 16.26
C SER A 32 10.29 -10.56 15.13
N ILE A 33 11.41 -9.83 15.32
CA ILE A 33 12.50 -9.78 14.33
C ILE A 33 13.07 -11.18 14.06
N GLN A 34 13.31 -11.96 15.10
CA GLN A 34 13.81 -13.34 14.96
C GLN A 34 12.78 -14.28 14.30
N GLY A 35 11.49 -14.06 14.50
CA GLY A 35 10.44 -14.76 13.77
C GLY A 35 10.45 -14.39 12.29
N TYR A 36 10.53 -13.09 11.98
CA TYR A 36 10.56 -12.60 10.61
C TYR A 36 11.79 -13.08 9.85
N GLU A 37 12.98 -13.07 10.46
CA GLU A 37 14.20 -13.63 9.87
C GLU A 37 14.19 -15.16 9.74
N ARG A 38 13.15 -15.83 10.26
CA ARG A 38 12.85 -17.26 10.12
C ARG A 38 11.52 -17.50 9.39
N ASP A 39 11.21 -16.62 8.43
CA ASP A 39 10.10 -16.77 7.48
C ASP A 39 8.69 -16.63 8.04
N GLN A 40 8.56 -16.10 9.26
CA GLN A 40 7.28 -15.54 9.67
C GLN A 40 6.99 -14.29 8.83
N ILE A 41 5.80 -14.21 8.23
CA ILE A 41 5.40 -13.05 7.44
C ILE A 41 5.25 -11.82 8.37
N PRO A 42 5.93 -10.69 8.09
CA PRO A 42 5.74 -9.45 8.84
C PRO A 42 4.30 -8.92 8.75
N LYS A 43 3.87 -8.23 9.80
CA LYS A 43 2.56 -7.60 9.83
C LYS A 43 2.53 -6.35 8.93
N GLY A 44 1.33 -5.91 8.55
CA GLY A 44 1.14 -4.80 7.61
C GLY A 44 1.79 -3.48 8.05
N ASP A 45 1.79 -3.18 9.35
CA ASP A 45 2.46 -2.01 9.92
C ASP A 45 3.99 -2.06 9.75
N VAL A 46 4.60 -3.23 9.92
CA VAL A 46 6.03 -3.44 9.66
C VAL A 46 6.33 -3.28 8.17
N LEU A 47 5.50 -3.86 7.29
CA LEU A 47 5.66 -3.75 5.84
C LEU A 47 5.51 -2.30 5.36
N GLN A 48 4.56 -1.56 5.93
CA GLN A 48 4.40 -0.12 5.65
C GLN A 48 5.67 0.65 6.01
N LYS A 49 6.21 0.46 7.21
CA LYS A 49 7.47 1.12 7.63
C LYS A 49 8.64 0.79 6.70
N LEU A 50 8.77 -0.45 6.25
CA LEU A 50 9.81 -0.82 5.28
C LEU A 50 9.62 -0.08 3.95
N SER A 51 8.39 0.01 3.46
CA SER A 51 8.05 0.79 2.28
C SER A 51 8.33 2.28 2.46
N ASP A 52 8.04 2.85 3.64
CA ASP A 52 8.30 4.26 3.97
C ASP A 52 9.81 4.55 4.00
N TRP A 53 10.63 3.58 4.39
CA TRP A 53 12.10 3.62 4.26
C TRP A 53 12.59 3.34 2.83
N GLY A 54 11.64 3.18 1.90
CA GLY A 54 11.81 3.00 0.47
C GLY A 54 12.38 1.66 0.06
N TYR A 55 12.08 0.60 0.82
CA TYR A 55 12.31 -0.78 0.39
C TYR A 55 11.14 -1.25 -0.47
N ASP A 56 11.45 -1.95 -1.57
CA ASP A 56 10.45 -2.45 -2.50
C ASP A 56 9.82 -3.75 -1.96
N LEU A 57 8.51 -3.72 -1.70
CA LEU A 57 7.82 -4.91 -1.19
C LEU A 57 7.61 -6.00 -2.26
N ASN A 58 7.59 -5.66 -3.56
CA ASN A 58 7.60 -6.67 -4.62
C ASN A 58 8.91 -7.47 -4.58
N TRP A 59 10.06 -6.80 -4.48
CA TRP A 59 11.33 -7.48 -4.26
C TRP A 59 11.30 -8.28 -2.95
N PHE A 60 10.76 -7.71 -1.87
CA PHE A 60 10.67 -8.40 -0.58
C PHE A 60 9.87 -9.71 -0.65
N PHE A 61 8.78 -9.78 -1.42
CA PHE A 61 7.97 -10.99 -1.51
C PHE A 61 8.44 -11.96 -2.59
N THR A 62 8.92 -11.45 -3.73
CA THR A 62 9.20 -12.26 -4.92
C THR A 62 10.69 -12.49 -5.16
N GLY A 63 11.55 -11.64 -4.59
CA GLY A 63 12.98 -11.58 -4.91
C GLY A 63 13.28 -10.98 -6.30
N LEU A 64 12.26 -10.49 -7.02
CA LEU A 64 12.41 -9.91 -8.36
C LEU A 64 12.54 -8.39 -8.29
N GLY A 65 13.44 -7.83 -9.10
CA GLY A 65 13.75 -6.40 -9.12
C GLY A 65 14.80 -6.01 -8.08
N ASP A 66 14.82 -4.73 -7.71
CA ASP A 66 15.79 -4.16 -6.78
C ASP A 66 15.24 -4.06 -5.35
N MET A 67 16.13 -4.17 -4.36
CA MET A 67 15.76 -4.06 -2.94
C MET A 67 15.19 -2.69 -2.57
N LYS A 68 15.66 -1.63 -3.22
CA LYS A 68 15.22 -0.25 -3.00
C LYS A 68 14.35 0.18 -4.18
N MET A 69 13.28 0.89 -3.87
CA MET A 69 12.46 1.53 -4.90
C MET A 69 13.30 2.61 -5.59
N SER A 70 13.17 2.69 -6.92
CA SER A 70 13.75 3.83 -7.65
C SER A 70 13.03 5.12 -7.26
N GLU A 71 13.71 6.25 -7.43
CA GLU A 71 13.16 7.58 -7.08
C GLU A 71 11.85 7.87 -7.86
N GLU A 72 11.76 7.39 -9.11
CA GLU A 72 10.54 7.46 -9.92
C GLU A 72 9.39 6.61 -9.35
N VAL A 73 9.66 5.38 -8.88
CA VAL A 73 8.64 4.49 -8.30
C VAL A 73 8.21 4.94 -6.90
N ARG A 74 9.08 5.62 -6.14
CA ARG A 74 8.68 6.32 -4.90
C ARG A 74 7.69 7.45 -5.16
N SER A 75 7.78 8.10 -6.32
CA SER A 75 6.89 9.20 -6.71
C SER A 75 5.62 8.73 -7.44
N VAL A 76 5.61 7.50 -7.98
CA VAL A 76 4.50 6.94 -8.74
C VAL A 76 4.19 5.50 -8.31
N GLY A 77 3.15 5.36 -7.50
CA GLY A 77 2.18 4.28 -7.69
C GLY A 77 2.48 2.90 -7.08
N PHE A 78 2.99 2.82 -5.85
CA PHE A 78 2.78 1.61 -5.03
C PHE A 78 1.35 1.58 -4.42
N ASP A 79 0.70 2.75 -4.34
CA ASP A 79 -0.65 2.91 -3.80
C ASP A 79 -1.77 2.34 -4.67
N ARG A 80 -1.69 2.42 -6.00
CA ARG A 80 -2.86 2.12 -6.85
C ARG A 80 -3.28 0.65 -6.81
N LYS A 81 -2.33 -0.30 -6.90
CA LYS A 81 -2.64 -1.74 -6.87
C LYS A 81 -3.04 -2.22 -5.48
N ILE A 82 -2.45 -1.64 -4.43
CA ILE A 82 -2.83 -1.96 -3.04
C ILE A 82 -4.21 -1.41 -2.73
N ALA A 83 -4.45 -0.13 -3.03
CA ALA A 83 -5.75 0.49 -2.86
C ALA A 83 -6.84 -0.24 -3.66
N TRP A 84 -6.53 -0.67 -4.89
CA TRP A 84 -7.43 -1.52 -5.68
C TRP A 84 -7.71 -2.86 -4.99
N ASN A 85 -6.67 -3.59 -4.56
CA ASN A 85 -6.83 -4.89 -3.88
C ASN A 85 -7.60 -4.76 -2.55
N VAL A 86 -7.37 -3.67 -1.80
CA VAL A 86 -8.08 -3.35 -0.57
C VAL A 86 -9.54 -3.05 -0.87
N ALA A 87 -9.84 -2.20 -1.85
CA ALA A 87 -11.20 -1.89 -2.27
C ALA A 87 -11.96 -3.15 -2.72
N PHE A 88 -11.33 -3.97 -3.57
CA PHE A 88 -11.85 -5.26 -4.01
C PHE A 88 -12.18 -6.18 -2.83
N TYR A 89 -11.21 -6.38 -1.93
CA TYR A 89 -11.37 -7.29 -0.79
C TYR A 89 -12.41 -6.78 0.21
N LEU A 90 -12.45 -5.47 0.48
CA LEU A 90 -13.46 -4.85 1.33
C LEU A 90 -14.86 -5.07 0.75
N CYS A 91 -15.06 -4.81 -0.54
CA CYS A 91 -16.33 -5.05 -1.22
C CYS A 91 -16.77 -6.51 -1.09
N LYS A 92 -15.87 -7.46 -1.40
CA LYS A 92 -16.15 -8.89 -1.29
C LYS A 92 -16.52 -9.31 0.13
N ARG A 93 -15.90 -8.71 1.15
CA ARG A 93 -16.15 -9.02 2.57
C ARG A 93 -17.46 -8.42 3.09
N THR A 94 -17.81 -7.21 2.66
CA THR A 94 -19.01 -6.50 3.13
C THR A 94 -20.25 -6.79 2.27
N GLY A 95 -20.06 -7.36 1.08
CA GLY A 95 -21.14 -7.57 0.11
C GLY A 95 -21.68 -6.26 -0.47
N ALA A 96 -20.84 -5.21 -0.53
CA ALA A 96 -21.26 -3.86 -0.91
C ALA A 96 -21.79 -3.75 -2.35
N THR A 97 -21.33 -4.60 -3.27
CA THR A 97 -21.89 -4.76 -4.62
C THR A 97 -21.70 -6.19 -5.12
N ARG A 98 -22.40 -6.54 -6.21
CA ARG A 98 -22.30 -7.83 -6.93
C ARG A 98 -21.03 -7.94 -7.78
N ASP A 99 -20.41 -6.82 -8.14
CA ASP A 99 -19.20 -6.76 -8.94
C ASP A 99 -18.04 -6.06 -8.19
N PRO A 100 -17.22 -6.83 -7.45
CA PRO A 100 -16.09 -6.29 -6.70
C PRO A 100 -14.97 -5.70 -7.55
N GLU A 101 -14.83 -6.11 -8.82
CA GLU A 101 -13.81 -5.56 -9.73
C GLU A 101 -14.23 -4.15 -10.17
N MET A 102 -15.49 -3.99 -10.59
CA MET A 102 -16.06 -2.68 -10.94
C MET A 102 -16.01 -1.71 -9.76
N PHE A 103 -16.24 -2.20 -8.53
CA PHE A 103 -16.08 -1.38 -7.33
C PHE A 103 -14.65 -0.87 -7.14
N ALA A 104 -13.67 -1.77 -7.27
CA ALA A 104 -12.27 -1.43 -7.07
C ALA A 104 -11.78 -0.44 -8.14
N ASP A 105 -12.19 -0.61 -9.39
CA ASP A 105 -11.89 0.34 -10.48
C ASP A 105 -12.51 1.71 -10.20
N THR A 106 -13.80 1.75 -9.86
CA THR A 106 -14.50 3.01 -9.55
C THR A 106 -13.89 3.72 -8.35
N PHE A 107 -13.53 2.96 -7.30
CA PHE A 107 -12.81 3.48 -6.13
C PHE A 107 -11.49 4.13 -6.53
N MET A 108 -10.73 3.47 -7.42
CA MET A 108 -9.45 4.00 -7.89
C MET A 108 -9.58 5.22 -8.80
N GLU A 109 -10.66 5.34 -9.56
CA GLU A 109 -10.95 6.55 -10.36
C GLU A 109 -11.25 7.75 -9.45
N ILE A 110 -12.12 7.56 -8.45
CA ILE A 110 -12.45 8.61 -7.48
C ILE A 110 -11.21 9.02 -6.69
N HIS A 111 -10.43 8.04 -6.22
CA HIS A 111 -9.19 8.29 -5.47
C HIS A 111 -8.21 9.15 -6.28
N ASP A 112 -7.94 8.78 -7.53
CA ASP A 112 -7.01 9.51 -8.37
C ASP A 112 -7.51 10.91 -8.70
N TRP A 113 -8.81 11.05 -8.97
CA TRP A 113 -9.41 12.36 -9.19
C TRP A 113 -9.31 13.26 -7.96
N MET A 114 -9.55 12.72 -6.76
CA MET A 114 -9.41 13.47 -5.50
C MET A 114 -7.96 13.90 -5.24
N ALA A 115 -7.00 13.00 -5.49
CA ALA A 115 -5.57 13.32 -5.35
C ALA A 115 -5.17 14.45 -6.31
N GLN A 116 -5.61 14.37 -7.57
CA GLN A 116 -5.38 15.42 -8.57
C GLN A 116 -6.05 16.72 -8.19
N ASN A 117 -7.28 16.69 -7.66
CA ASN A 117 -7.99 17.89 -7.23
C ASN A 117 -7.30 18.56 -6.02
N ASN A 118 -6.85 17.78 -5.04
CA ASN A 118 -6.17 18.30 -3.86
C ASN A 118 -4.79 18.91 -4.16
N ALA A 119 -4.11 18.40 -5.19
CA ALA A 119 -2.84 18.95 -5.65
C ALA A 119 -2.96 20.34 -6.32
N LYS A 120 -4.17 20.76 -6.72
CA LYS A 120 -4.40 22.07 -7.34
C LYS A 120 -4.32 23.23 -6.32
N PRO A 121 -3.94 24.44 -6.77
CA PRO A 121 -4.13 25.67 -6.01
C PRO A 121 -5.59 25.81 -5.55
N GLU A 122 -5.82 26.38 -4.36
CA GLU A 122 -7.14 26.38 -3.72
C GLU A 122 -8.28 26.94 -4.59
N HIS A 123 -7.99 27.96 -5.39
CA HIS A 123 -8.96 28.59 -6.30
C HIS A 123 -9.29 27.76 -7.57
N GLU A 124 -8.49 26.73 -7.87
CA GLU A 124 -8.70 25.79 -8.99
C GLU A 124 -9.29 24.45 -8.52
N ARG A 125 -9.42 24.26 -7.20
CA ARG A 125 -10.02 23.05 -6.63
C ARG A 125 -11.50 23.03 -6.92
N VAL A 126 -12.01 21.86 -7.28
CA VAL A 126 -13.44 21.62 -7.38
C VAL A 126 -14.06 21.78 -5.99
N PRO A 127 -15.14 22.56 -5.85
CA PRO A 127 -15.82 22.75 -4.57
C PRO A 127 -16.27 21.42 -3.94
N ALA A 128 -16.33 21.38 -2.61
CA ALA A 128 -16.69 20.17 -1.86
C ALA A 128 -18.08 19.62 -2.26
N GLU A 129 -19.05 20.50 -2.54
CA GLU A 129 -20.40 20.11 -2.97
C GLU A 129 -20.38 19.38 -4.32
N THR A 130 -19.61 19.88 -5.28
CA THR A 130 -19.44 19.23 -6.60
C THR A 130 -18.68 17.92 -6.48
N THR A 131 -17.69 17.84 -5.57
CA THR A 131 -16.99 16.59 -5.24
C THR A 131 -17.97 15.53 -4.73
N ALA A 132 -18.88 15.89 -3.82
CA ALA A 132 -19.89 14.97 -3.29
C ALA A 132 -20.83 14.45 -4.40
N GLN A 133 -21.29 15.32 -5.30
CA GLN A 133 -22.15 14.94 -6.42
C GLN A 133 -21.47 13.95 -7.39
N ILE A 134 -20.17 14.13 -7.65
CA ILE A 134 -19.39 13.22 -8.49
C ILE A 134 -19.28 11.83 -7.83
N ILE A 135 -19.01 11.80 -6.52
CA ILE A 135 -18.95 10.56 -5.74
C ILE A 135 -20.32 9.86 -5.76
N ASP A 136 -21.40 10.58 -5.49
CA ASP A 136 -22.76 10.02 -5.50
C ASP A 136 -23.13 9.44 -6.86
N PHE A 137 -22.78 10.12 -7.95
CA PHE A 137 -23.01 9.63 -9.31
C PHE A 137 -22.23 8.34 -9.59
N ALA A 138 -20.94 8.29 -9.21
CA ALA A 138 -20.13 7.09 -9.36
C ALA A 138 -20.69 5.91 -8.54
N VAL A 139 -21.18 6.18 -7.32
CA VAL A 139 -21.85 5.19 -6.46
C VAL A 139 -23.16 4.68 -7.05
N GLN A 140 -23.98 5.56 -7.63
CA GLN A 140 -25.23 5.15 -8.29
C GLN A 140 -24.96 4.23 -9.48
N ARG A 141 -23.91 4.51 -10.27
CA ARG A 141 -23.50 3.64 -11.38
C ARG A 141 -23.09 2.24 -10.92
N MET A 142 -22.45 2.11 -9.76
CA MET A 142 -22.09 0.80 -9.17
C MET A 142 -23.29 -0.05 -8.75
N ASN A 143 -24.45 0.57 -8.49
CA ASN A 143 -25.68 -0.11 -8.09
C ASN A 143 -26.65 -0.40 -9.25
N ALA A 144 -26.34 0.10 -10.45
CA ALA A 144 -27.19 -0.02 -11.64
C ALA A 144 -26.88 -1.26 -12.50
N GLY A 145 -25.85 -2.04 -12.15
CA GLY A 145 -25.49 -3.34 -12.75
C GLY A 145 -25.82 -4.52 -11.84
#